data_AF-A0A397PBP3-F1
#
_entry.id   AF-A0A397PBP3-F1
#
_cell.length_a   1.000
_cell.length_b   1.000
_cell.length_c   1.000
_cell.angle_alpha   90.00
_cell.angle_beta   90.00
_cell.angle_gamma   90.00
#
_symmetry.space_group_name_H-M   'P 1'
#
loop_
_entity.id
_entity.type
_entity.pdbx_description
1 polymer ?
#
loop_
_entity_poly.entity_id
_entity_poly.type
_entity_poly.pdbx_seq_one_letter_code
_entity_poly.pdbx_strand_id
1 'polypeptide(L)'
;MTQCPESNSAERHCYGVILHHRAEWWLVEFPERDPDPIKAWALTGQLTPAMADWFRADTGNNAAKAEVPALNPDSRCWSGEFSIRPSPDAVDRFDIDAHPWGSEAGELETRLARAMIESTLFPIPPGFLSVFTGLPDDDRPVLAIRLSGYICSTFEVLTARYMPVYRPRSPWRDISGEAVGDSGSDILGWAPARDWIRPA
;
A
#
# COMPACT_ATOMS: atom_id res chain seq x y z
N MET A 1 13.94 15.05 41.98
CA MET A 1 13.34 13.82 41.40
C MET A 1 13.42 13.98 39.91
N THR A 2 14.36 13.27 39.29
CA THR A 2 14.65 13.35 37.86
C THR A 2 13.54 12.62 37.13
N GLN A 3 12.78 13.33 36.30
CA GLN A 3 11.84 12.73 35.35
C GLN A 3 12.66 11.84 34.39
N CYS A 4 12.33 10.55 34.38
CA CYS A 4 12.73 9.66 33.29
C CYS A 4 12.10 10.20 32.00
N PRO A 5 12.84 10.29 30.88
CA PRO A 5 12.23 10.59 29.60
C PRO A 5 11.26 9.46 29.25
N GLU A 6 10.04 9.83 28.88
CA GLU A 6 9.01 8.94 28.35
C GLU A 6 9.60 8.07 27.23
N SER A 7 9.34 6.76 27.28
CA SER A 7 9.77 5.80 26.28
C SER A 7 9.18 6.17 24.92
N ASN A 8 9.99 6.73 24.04
CA ASN A 8 9.53 7.10 22.72
C ASN A 8 9.59 5.88 21.78
N SER A 9 8.45 5.64 21.12
CA SER A 9 8.14 4.67 20.04
C SER A 9 8.19 3.16 20.34
N ALA A 10 7.01 2.60 20.62
CA ALA A 10 6.77 1.16 20.67
C ALA A 10 6.87 0.52 19.27
N GLU A 11 7.59 -0.59 19.19
CA GLU A 11 7.59 -1.50 18.05
C GLU A 11 6.15 -1.80 17.60
N ARG A 12 5.89 -1.75 16.30
CA ARG A 12 4.59 -2.09 15.72
C ARG A 12 4.71 -3.40 14.95
N HIS A 13 3.94 -4.39 15.37
CA HIS A 13 3.80 -5.67 14.68
C HIS A 13 2.55 -5.68 13.80
N CYS A 14 2.66 -6.17 12.56
CA CYS A 14 1.53 -6.33 11.65
C CYS A 14 1.79 -7.36 10.55
N TYR A 15 0.71 -7.92 10.00
CA TYR A 15 0.73 -8.54 8.69
C TYR A 15 0.71 -7.45 7.60
N GLY A 16 1.45 -7.67 6.52
CA GLY A 16 1.46 -6.71 5.42
C GLY A 16 2.21 -7.19 4.19
N VAL A 17 2.36 -6.28 3.23
CA VAL A 17 3.15 -6.47 2.01
C VAL A 17 4.32 -5.51 2.03
N ILE A 18 5.54 -6.04 1.95
CA ILE A 18 6.72 -5.24 1.61
C ILE A 18 6.82 -5.19 0.09
N LEU A 19 6.98 -3.98 -0.46
CA LEU A 19 7.23 -3.80 -1.88
C LEU A 19 8.12 -2.58 -2.17
N HIS A 20 8.93 -2.70 -3.21
CA HIS A 20 9.67 -1.58 -3.75
C HIS A 20 8.84 -0.85 -4.82
N HIS A 21 8.44 0.38 -4.52
CA HIS A 21 7.56 1.19 -5.38
C HIS A 21 7.98 2.66 -5.37
N ARG A 22 7.97 3.31 -6.55
CA ARG A 22 8.46 4.69 -6.73
C ARG A 22 9.86 4.96 -6.17
N ALA A 23 10.78 4.02 -6.40
CA ALA A 23 12.17 4.10 -5.94
C ALA A 23 12.34 4.10 -4.40
N GLU A 24 11.31 3.70 -3.66
CA GLU A 24 11.34 3.57 -2.20
C GLU A 24 10.82 2.19 -1.76
N TRP A 25 11.23 1.77 -0.57
CA TRP A 25 10.67 0.59 0.08
C TRP A 25 9.48 0.98 0.95
N TRP A 26 8.44 0.17 0.90
CA TRP A 26 7.21 0.38 1.66
C TRP A 26 6.81 -0.90 2.35
N LEU A 27 6.23 -0.77 3.54
CA LEU A 27 5.39 -1.80 4.16
C LEU A 27 3.95 -1.30 4.13
N VAL A 28 3.06 -2.03 3.47
CA VAL A 28 1.62 -1.77 3.51
C VAL A 28 0.97 -2.77 4.45
N GLU A 29 0.36 -2.26 5.50
CA GLU A 29 -0.32 -3.04 6.53
C GLU A 29 -1.68 -3.51 6.04
N PHE A 30 -1.96 -4.80 6.23
CA PHE A 30 -3.25 -5.42 5.97
C PHE A 30 -3.83 -6.03 7.26
N PRO A 31 -5.15 -6.00 7.45
CA PRO A 31 -5.82 -6.80 8.47
C PRO A 31 -5.69 -8.29 8.12
N GLU A 32 -5.47 -9.16 9.11
CA GLU A 32 -5.26 -10.61 8.91
C GLU A 32 -6.35 -11.34 8.09
N ARG A 33 -7.55 -10.77 7.95
CA ARG A 33 -8.73 -11.42 7.34
C ARG A 33 -9.46 -10.57 6.32
N ASP A 34 -8.97 -9.37 6.03
CA ASP A 34 -9.67 -8.42 5.18
C ASP A 34 -8.69 -7.88 4.12
N PRO A 35 -9.07 -7.90 2.82
CA PRO A 35 -8.20 -7.49 1.74
C PRO A 35 -7.91 -5.99 1.73
N ASP A 36 -8.60 -5.17 2.51
CA ASP A 36 -8.45 -3.72 2.45
C ASP A 36 -7.23 -3.25 3.26
N PRO A 37 -6.23 -2.61 2.62
CA PRO A 37 -5.05 -2.13 3.32
C PRO A 37 -5.42 -1.00 4.29
N ILE A 38 -4.72 -0.96 5.42
CA ILE A 38 -4.96 -0.01 6.51
C ILE A 38 -4.06 1.21 6.37
N LYS A 39 -2.76 0.99 6.09
CA LYS A 39 -1.76 2.04 6.09
C LYS A 39 -0.50 1.68 5.31
N ALA A 40 0.07 2.64 4.61
CA ALA A 40 1.41 2.54 4.04
C ALA A 40 2.44 3.18 4.98
N TRP A 41 3.54 2.47 5.22
CA TRP A 41 4.68 2.92 6.00
C TRP A 41 5.90 3.05 5.09
N ALA A 42 6.44 4.26 4.96
CA ALA A 42 7.69 4.48 4.22
C ALA A 42 8.86 3.89 4.99
N LEU A 43 9.63 3.02 4.34
CA LEU A 43 10.80 2.38 4.94
C LEU A 43 12.07 3.12 4.53
N THR A 44 13.09 3.12 5.39
CA THR A 44 14.45 3.54 5.00
C THR A 44 15.10 2.55 4.04
N GLY A 45 14.60 1.31 4.01
CA GLY A 45 15.24 0.17 3.36
C GLY A 45 16.27 -0.55 4.24
N GLN A 46 16.45 -0.14 5.50
CA GLN A 46 17.36 -0.76 6.45
C GLN A 46 16.64 -1.72 7.42
N LEU A 47 17.42 -2.63 8.00
CA LEU A 47 17.05 -3.43 9.16
C LEU A 47 17.52 -2.73 10.43
N THR A 48 16.83 -2.92 11.56
CA THR A 48 17.36 -2.47 12.86
C THR A 48 18.66 -3.21 13.18
N PRO A 49 19.55 -2.66 14.03
CA PRO A 49 20.78 -3.34 14.42
C PRO A 49 20.54 -4.74 14.99
N ALA A 50 19.51 -4.89 15.83
CA ALA A 50 19.15 -6.18 16.42
C ALA A 50 18.70 -7.20 15.36
N MET A 51 17.86 -6.77 14.41
CA MET A 51 17.41 -7.62 13.31
C MET A 51 18.56 -7.99 12.36
N ALA A 52 19.46 -7.05 12.09
CA ALA A 52 20.64 -7.29 11.27
C ALA A 52 21.59 -8.31 11.91
N ASP A 53 21.82 -8.21 13.22
CA ASP A 53 22.66 -9.15 13.96
C ASP A 53 22.03 -10.55 13.99
N TRP A 54 20.72 -10.64 14.21
CA TRP A 54 19.97 -11.88 14.10
C TRP A 54 20.09 -12.49 12.69
N PHE A 55 19.85 -11.70 11.64
CA PHE A 55 19.89 -12.16 10.26
C PHE A 55 21.26 -12.68 9.84
N ARG A 56 22.34 -12.00 10.24
CA ARG A 56 23.72 -12.47 9.97
C ARG A 56 24.04 -13.76 10.71
N ALA A 57 23.56 -13.90 11.95
CA ALA A 57 23.74 -15.12 12.73
C ALA A 57 22.98 -16.31 12.12
N ASP A 58 21.74 -16.09 11.69
CA ASP A 58 20.87 -17.11 11.08
C ASP A 58 21.43 -17.59 9.72
N THR A 59 21.85 -16.66 8.88
CA THR A 59 22.42 -16.98 7.55
C THR A 59 23.89 -17.43 7.61
N GLY A 60 24.57 -17.25 8.75
CA GLY A 60 26.02 -17.46 8.88
C GLY A 60 26.87 -16.51 8.04
N ASN A 61 26.28 -15.43 7.50
CA ASN A 61 26.95 -14.49 6.61
C ASN A 61 27.15 -13.12 7.27
N ASN A 62 28.29 -12.94 7.93
CA ASN A 62 28.66 -11.67 8.57
C ASN A 62 28.81 -10.49 7.60
N ALA A 63 28.98 -10.74 6.30
CA ALA A 63 29.08 -9.71 5.28
C ALA A 63 27.72 -9.30 4.69
N ALA A 64 26.62 -9.95 5.12
CA ALA A 64 25.30 -9.62 4.64
C ALA A 64 24.93 -8.16 4.99
N LYS A 65 24.44 -7.44 3.99
CA LYS A 65 23.95 -6.07 4.15
C LYS A 65 22.70 -6.08 5.03
N ALA A 66 22.62 -5.10 5.93
CA ALA A 66 21.49 -4.90 6.83
C ALA A 66 20.34 -4.16 6.13
N GLU A 67 19.90 -4.67 4.99
CA GLU A 67 18.92 -3.99 4.12
C GLU A 67 17.72 -4.89 3.85
N VAL A 68 16.54 -4.28 3.65
CA VAL A 68 15.28 -4.97 3.33
C VAL A 68 15.39 -5.97 2.16
N PRO A 69 16.08 -5.69 1.03
CA PRO A 69 16.24 -6.66 -0.05
C PRO A 69 17.00 -7.93 0.37
N ALA A 70 17.79 -7.89 1.45
CA ALA A 70 18.51 -9.06 1.93
C ALA A 70 17.57 -10.10 2.56
N LEU A 71 16.40 -9.68 3.06
CA LEU A 71 15.41 -10.58 3.65
C LEU A 71 14.74 -11.49 2.62
N ASN A 72 14.60 -11.03 1.38
CA ASN A 72 14.07 -11.80 0.26
C ASN A 72 14.76 -11.37 -1.05
N PRO A 73 15.94 -11.92 -1.36
CA PRO A 73 16.77 -11.44 -2.48
C PRO A 73 16.16 -11.72 -3.86
N ASP A 74 15.27 -12.70 -3.95
CA ASP A 74 14.68 -13.15 -5.21
C ASP A 74 13.38 -12.42 -5.55
N SER A 75 12.81 -11.67 -4.59
CA SER A 75 11.56 -10.94 -4.77
C SER A 75 11.68 -9.48 -4.38
N ARG A 76 10.87 -8.65 -5.04
CA ARG A 76 10.73 -7.22 -4.70
C ARG A 76 9.36 -6.90 -4.11
N CYS A 77 8.52 -7.91 -3.90
CA CYS A 77 7.16 -7.78 -3.40
C CYS A 77 6.75 -9.08 -2.70
N TRP A 78 6.63 -9.06 -1.38
CA TRP A 78 6.24 -10.25 -0.62
C TRP A 78 5.36 -9.87 0.57
N SER A 79 4.47 -10.78 0.94
CA SER A 79 3.65 -10.68 2.12
C SER A 79 4.28 -11.41 3.30
N GLY A 80 3.87 -11.04 4.51
CA GLY A 80 4.34 -11.71 5.72
C GLY A 80 3.96 -10.94 6.98
N GLU A 81 4.41 -11.48 8.11
CA GLU A 81 4.41 -10.76 9.38
C GLU A 81 5.69 -9.96 9.51
N PHE A 82 5.57 -8.73 10.00
CA PHE A 82 6.67 -7.79 10.16
C PHE A 82 6.54 -7.03 11.47
N SER A 83 7.68 -6.63 12.03
CA SER A 83 7.75 -5.55 13.01
C SER A 83 8.48 -4.35 12.42
N ILE A 84 7.98 -3.14 12.68
CA ILE A 84 8.64 -1.87 12.33
C ILE A 84 8.93 -1.02 13.55
N ARG A 85 10.01 -0.23 13.45
CA ARG A 85 10.37 0.82 14.42
C ARG A 85 10.70 2.13 13.69
N PRO A 86 10.38 3.30 14.25
CA PRO A 86 10.85 4.56 13.67
C PRO A 86 12.37 4.55 13.55
N SER A 87 12.86 5.00 12.40
CA SER A 87 14.30 5.08 12.18
C SER A 87 14.89 6.24 12.97
N PRO A 88 16.02 6.04 13.67
CA PRO A 88 16.71 7.13 14.34
C PRO A 88 17.32 8.14 13.37
N ASP A 89 17.57 7.73 12.12
CA ASP A 89 18.31 8.51 11.12
C ASP A 89 17.40 9.19 10.08
N ALA A 90 16.09 8.92 10.12
CA ALA A 90 15.14 9.45 9.14
C ALA A 90 13.77 9.75 9.77
N VAL A 91 13.33 11.01 9.64
CA VAL A 91 12.01 11.46 10.08
C VAL A 91 10.92 10.78 9.26
N ASP A 92 9.86 10.34 9.93
CA ASP A 92 8.68 9.68 9.34
C ASP A 92 8.99 8.41 8.51
N ARG A 93 10.17 7.81 8.71
CA ARG A 93 10.55 6.54 8.10
C ARG A 93 10.81 5.47 9.14
N PHE A 94 10.70 4.23 8.70
CA PHE A 94 10.76 3.06 9.58
C PHE A 94 11.81 2.06 9.10
N ASP A 95 12.41 1.36 10.06
CA ASP A 95 13.30 0.23 9.84
C ASP A 95 12.56 -1.08 10.17
N ILE A 96 12.93 -2.16 9.48
CA ILE A 96 12.36 -3.49 9.77
C ILE A 96 13.10 -4.11 10.96
N ASP A 97 12.33 -4.52 11.96
CA ASP A 97 12.82 -5.03 13.24
C ASP A 97 12.58 -6.53 13.43
N ALA A 98 11.61 -7.10 12.73
CA ALA A 98 11.39 -8.55 12.69
C ALA A 98 10.74 -8.96 11.37
N HIS A 99 11.06 -10.18 10.93
CA HIS A 99 10.39 -10.87 9.83
C HIS A 99 10.36 -12.38 10.13
N PRO A 100 9.34 -12.88 10.86
CA PRO A 100 9.28 -14.29 11.23
C PRO A 100 9.00 -15.24 10.06
N TRP A 101 8.33 -14.78 8.99
CA TRP A 101 8.00 -15.56 7.80
C TRP A 101 7.42 -14.69 6.68
N GLY A 102 7.57 -15.12 5.42
CA GLY A 102 6.97 -14.46 4.26
C GLY A 102 6.60 -15.41 3.11
N SER A 103 5.77 -14.92 2.21
CA SER A 103 5.34 -15.58 0.97
C SER A 103 5.23 -14.57 -0.17
N GLU A 104 5.18 -15.03 -1.42
CA GLU A 104 4.87 -14.13 -2.54
C GLU A 104 3.51 -13.46 -2.32
N ALA A 105 3.47 -12.13 -2.49
CA ALA A 105 2.22 -11.38 -2.34
C ALA A 105 1.27 -11.71 -3.49
N GLY A 106 -0.02 -11.85 -3.18
CA GLY A 106 -1.03 -12.06 -4.21
C GLY A 106 -1.14 -10.87 -5.17
N GLU A 107 -1.64 -11.11 -6.39
CA GLU A 107 -1.85 -10.05 -7.39
C GLU A 107 -2.75 -8.93 -6.86
N LEU A 108 -3.87 -9.30 -6.19
CA LEU A 108 -4.80 -8.34 -5.60
C LEU A 108 -4.17 -7.55 -4.46
N GLU A 109 -3.49 -8.23 -3.52
CA GLU A 109 -2.79 -7.58 -2.40
C GLU A 109 -1.74 -6.60 -2.91
N THR A 110 -0.96 -6.99 -3.92
CA THR A 110 0.05 -6.14 -4.55
C THR A 110 -0.57 -4.88 -5.18
N ARG A 111 -1.70 -5.05 -5.89
CA ARG A 111 -2.45 -3.95 -6.49
C ARG A 111 -2.98 -2.97 -5.45
N LEU A 112 -3.62 -3.49 -4.40
CA LEU A 112 -4.15 -2.67 -3.30
C LEU A 112 -3.04 -1.99 -2.50
N ALA A 113 -1.91 -2.67 -2.28
CA ALA A 113 -0.74 -2.09 -1.63
C ALA A 113 -0.19 -0.90 -2.41
N ARG A 114 -0.06 -1.04 -3.74
CA ARG A 114 0.31 0.09 -4.60
C ARG A 114 -0.71 1.21 -4.50
N ALA A 115 -2.00 0.93 -4.61
CA ALA A 115 -3.05 1.95 -4.51
C ALA A 115 -3.05 2.70 -3.17
N MET A 116 -2.74 2.01 -2.05
CA MET A 116 -2.60 2.64 -0.73
C MET A 116 -1.38 3.56 -0.66
N ILE A 117 -0.23 3.14 -1.19
CA ILE A 117 0.96 3.99 -1.29
C ILE A 117 0.63 5.25 -2.11
N GLU A 118 -0.02 5.07 -3.26
CA GLU A 118 -0.37 6.21 -4.11
C GLU A 118 -1.37 7.16 -3.46
N SER A 119 -2.36 6.64 -2.74
CA SER A 119 -3.30 7.47 -1.98
C SER A 119 -2.63 8.20 -0.82
N THR A 120 -1.54 7.66 -0.29
CA THR A 120 -0.71 8.30 0.75
C THR A 120 0.15 9.43 0.16
N LEU A 121 0.71 9.22 -1.05
CA LEU A 121 1.60 10.18 -1.70
C LEU A 121 0.85 11.31 -2.42
N PHE A 122 -0.32 11.02 -2.97
CA PHE A 122 -1.12 11.94 -3.77
C PHE A 122 -2.47 12.17 -3.09
N PRO A 123 -2.64 13.31 -2.38
CA PRO A 123 -3.88 13.62 -1.71
C PRO A 123 -5.07 13.56 -2.68
N ILE A 124 -6.12 12.87 -2.26
CA ILE A 124 -7.37 12.77 -3.02
C ILE A 124 -7.96 14.18 -3.17
N PRO A 125 -8.23 14.64 -4.41
CA PRO A 125 -8.79 15.97 -4.64
C PRO A 125 -10.12 16.18 -3.91
N PRO A 126 -10.41 17.40 -3.42
CA PRO A 126 -11.70 17.73 -2.84
C PRO A 126 -12.86 17.36 -3.78
N GLY A 127 -13.92 16.78 -3.22
CA GLY A 127 -15.08 16.30 -3.97
C GLY A 127 -15.02 14.83 -4.37
N PHE A 128 -13.86 14.18 -4.22
CA PHE A 128 -13.71 12.73 -4.33
C PHE A 128 -13.57 12.09 -2.95
N LEU A 129 -14.13 10.89 -2.79
CA LEU A 129 -13.95 10.00 -1.64
C LEU A 129 -12.87 8.97 -1.97
N SER A 130 -11.95 8.72 -1.04
CA SER A 130 -10.96 7.64 -1.22
C SER A 130 -11.65 6.28 -1.18
N VAL A 131 -11.23 5.36 -2.05
CA VAL A 131 -11.73 3.98 -2.05
C VAL A 131 -11.47 3.24 -0.73
N PHE A 132 -10.45 3.65 0.03
CA PHE A 132 -10.13 3.07 1.35
C PHE A 132 -10.97 3.66 2.49
N THR A 133 -11.74 4.72 2.22
CA THR A 133 -12.63 5.36 3.20
C THR A 133 -14.10 5.08 2.94
N GLY A 134 -14.43 4.70 1.70
CA GLY A 134 -15.79 4.37 1.29
C GLY A 134 -15.84 3.98 -0.17
N LEU A 135 -16.72 3.05 -0.49
CA LEU A 135 -16.97 2.55 -1.84
C LEU A 135 -18.40 2.92 -2.27
N PRO A 136 -18.71 2.95 -3.57
CA PRO A 136 -20.09 3.13 -4.03
C PRO A 136 -21.00 2.00 -3.54
N ASP A 137 -22.22 2.35 -3.12
CA ASP A 137 -23.20 1.39 -2.57
C ASP A 137 -23.87 0.53 -3.65
N ASP A 138 -23.90 1.00 -4.89
CA ASP A 138 -24.53 0.34 -6.04
C ASP A 138 -23.67 0.40 -7.30
N ASP A 139 -24.11 -0.26 -8.37
CA ASP A 139 -23.40 -0.33 -9.65
C ASP A 139 -23.64 0.88 -10.55
N ARG A 140 -24.14 2.01 -10.00
CA ARG A 140 -24.37 3.22 -10.80
C ARG A 140 -23.04 3.82 -11.27
N PRO A 141 -23.03 4.45 -12.47
CA PRO A 141 -21.87 5.18 -12.94
C PRO A 141 -21.45 6.30 -11.97
N VAL A 142 -20.16 6.34 -11.67
CA VAL A 142 -19.48 7.37 -10.88
C VAL A 142 -18.38 8.02 -11.71
N LEU A 143 -17.93 9.20 -11.28
CA LEU A 143 -16.64 9.73 -11.72
C LEU A 143 -15.60 9.09 -10.82
N ALA A 144 -14.64 8.41 -11.42
CA ALA A 144 -13.54 7.78 -10.70
C ALA A 144 -12.24 8.45 -11.11
N ILE A 145 -11.30 8.50 -10.19
CA ILE A 145 -9.94 8.95 -10.43
C ILE A 145 -8.95 7.85 -10.16
N ARG A 146 -7.93 7.79 -11.00
CA ARG A 146 -6.73 6.97 -10.82
C ARG A 146 -5.51 7.83 -11.12
N LEU A 147 -4.32 7.36 -10.76
CA LEU A 147 -3.11 8.04 -11.22
C LEU A 147 -3.03 8.05 -12.74
N SER A 148 -2.58 9.19 -13.25
CA SER A 148 -2.40 9.37 -14.68
C SER A 148 -1.09 8.73 -15.16
N GLY A 149 -1.14 8.17 -16.37
CA GLY A 149 0.07 7.87 -17.14
C GLY A 149 0.66 9.08 -17.85
N TYR A 150 -0.05 10.22 -17.89
CA TYR A 150 0.37 11.44 -18.56
C TYR A 150 1.22 12.32 -17.63
N ILE A 151 2.23 12.98 -18.21
CA ILE A 151 3.16 13.84 -17.46
C ILE A 151 2.48 15.13 -16.96
N CYS A 152 1.40 15.58 -17.61
CA CYS A 152 0.75 16.87 -17.34
C CYS A 152 -0.36 16.83 -16.29
N SER A 153 -0.71 15.67 -15.76
CA SER A 153 -1.81 15.51 -14.81
C SER A 153 -1.46 14.48 -13.75
N THR A 154 -1.77 14.75 -12.49
CA THR A 154 -1.60 13.75 -11.41
C THR A 154 -2.62 12.63 -11.54
N PHE A 155 -3.87 12.99 -11.84
CA PHE A 155 -4.99 12.05 -11.92
C PHE A 155 -5.64 12.07 -13.30
N GLU A 156 -6.04 10.89 -13.77
CA GLU A 156 -7.02 10.73 -14.84
C GLU A 156 -8.42 10.65 -14.25
N VAL A 157 -9.40 11.24 -14.93
CA VAL A 157 -10.82 11.10 -14.59
C VAL A 157 -11.48 10.20 -15.63
N LEU A 158 -12.23 9.21 -15.17
CA LEU A 158 -13.01 8.32 -16.01
C LEU A 158 -14.40 8.07 -15.41
N THR A 159 -15.34 7.65 -16.24
CA THR A 159 -16.61 7.09 -15.79
C THR A 159 -16.43 5.60 -15.49
N ALA A 160 -16.78 5.18 -14.28
CA ALA A 160 -16.64 3.79 -13.85
C ALA A 160 -17.86 3.32 -13.04
N ARG A 161 -17.97 2.00 -12.85
CA ARG A 161 -18.94 1.35 -11.97
C ARG A 161 -18.20 0.42 -11.01
N TYR A 162 -18.66 0.37 -9.76
CA TYR A 162 -18.17 -0.56 -8.76
C TYR A 162 -19.08 -1.80 -8.74
N MET A 163 -18.54 -2.97 -9.09
CA MET A 163 -19.31 -4.21 -9.27
C MET A 163 -18.73 -5.39 -8.47
N PRO A 164 -18.75 -5.33 -7.12
CA PRO A 164 -18.07 -6.30 -6.25
C PRO A 164 -18.65 -7.72 -6.34
N VAL A 165 -19.97 -7.87 -6.56
CA VAL A 165 -20.61 -9.19 -6.68
C VAL A 165 -20.24 -9.89 -8.00
N TYR A 166 -20.10 -9.12 -9.09
CA TYR A 166 -19.81 -9.67 -10.41
C TYR A 166 -18.34 -10.13 -10.53
N ARG A 167 -17.40 -9.36 -9.97
CA ARG A 167 -15.95 -9.59 -10.05
C ARG A 167 -15.24 -9.12 -8.76
N PRO A 168 -15.27 -9.93 -7.68
CA PRO A 168 -14.81 -9.50 -6.35
C PRO A 168 -13.31 -9.14 -6.26
N ARG A 169 -12.46 -9.73 -7.11
CA ARG A 169 -11.01 -9.46 -7.12
C ARG A 169 -10.57 -8.31 -8.03
N SER A 170 -11.49 -7.77 -8.82
CA SER A 170 -11.26 -6.60 -9.66
C SER A 170 -12.64 -6.01 -9.91
N PRO A 171 -13.20 -5.23 -8.96
CA PRO A 171 -14.61 -4.85 -8.99
C PRO A 171 -14.88 -3.61 -9.86
N TRP A 172 -13.87 -2.81 -10.18
CA TRP A 172 -14.01 -1.57 -10.94
C TRP A 172 -14.10 -1.82 -12.44
N ARG A 173 -15.18 -1.36 -13.06
CA ARG A 173 -15.43 -1.47 -14.50
C ARG A 173 -15.55 -0.11 -15.15
N ASP A 174 -15.00 0.05 -16.34
CA ASP A 174 -15.30 1.23 -17.14
C ASP A 174 -16.73 1.14 -17.73
N ILE A 175 -17.12 2.15 -18.50
CA ILE A 175 -18.46 2.20 -19.10
C ILE A 175 -18.66 1.16 -20.22
N SER A 176 -17.58 0.65 -20.81
CA SER A 176 -17.61 -0.42 -21.80
C SER A 176 -17.80 -1.80 -21.16
N GLY A 177 -17.55 -1.91 -19.85
CA GLY A 177 -17.66 -3.15 -19.09
C GLY A 177 -16.33 -3.88 -18.91
N GLU A 178 -15.21 -3.25 -19.26
CA GLU A 178 -13.87 -3.79 -19.10
C GLU A 178 -13.28 -3.44 -17.73
N ALA A 179 -12.34 -4.26 -17.24
CA ALA A 179 -11.70 -3.99 -15.96
C ALA A 179 -10.81 -2.74 -16.06
N VAL A 180 -10.99 -1.81 -15.11
CA VAL A 180 -10.21 -0.57 -15.12
C VAL A 180 -8.71 -0.86 -15.00
N GLY A 181 -8.34 -1.87 -14.21
CA GLY A 181 -6.94 -2.27 -14.00
C GLY A 181 -6.23 -2.78 -15.26
N ASP A 182 -6.96 -3.24 -16.28
CA ASP A 182 -6.36 -3.72 -17.52
C ASP A 182 -5.84 -2.58 -18.40
N SER A 183 -6.35 -1.36 -18.17
CA SER A 183 -6.00 -0.16 -18.92
C SER A 183 -5.13 0.84 -18.15
N GLY A 184 -4.74 0.54 -16.90
CA GLY A 184 -3.94 1.43 -16.08
C GLY A 184 -4.00 1.14 -14.59
N SER A 185 -3.63 2.14 -13.78
CA SER A 185 -3.63 2.04 -12.32
C SER A 185 -5.03 1.84 -11.74
N ASP A 186 -5.07 1.36 -10.50
CA ASP A 186 -6.31 1.24 -9.74
C ASP A 186 -6.96 2.58 -9.44
N ILE A 187 -8.28 2.53 -9.23
CA ILE A 187 -9.06 3.66 -8.76
C ILE A 187 -8.63 4.01 -7.34
N LEU A 188 -8.31 5.29 -7.13
CA LEU A 188 -7.90 5.83 -5.83
C LEU A 188 -9.04 6.59 -5.15
N GLY A 189 -9.94 7.17 -5.93
CA GLY A 189 -11.11 7.86 -5.39
C GLY A 189 -12.25 7.97 -6.39
N TRP A 190 -13.43 8.32 -5.89
CA TRP A 190 -14.64 8.42 -6.69
C TRP A 190 -15.57 9.51 -6.18
N ALA A 191 -16.46 9.98 -7.05
CA ALA A 191 -17.47 10.98 -6.75
C ALA A 191 -18.80 10.60 -7.43
N PRO A 192 -19.96 10.89 -6.81
CA PRO A 192 -21.24 10.70 -7.45
C PRO A 192 -21.33 11.47 -8.77
N ALA A 193 -21.69 10.79 -9.86
CA ALA A 193 -21.83 11.40 -11.18
C ALA A 193 -23.30 11.66 -11.56
N ARG A 194 -24.23 11.48 -10.62
CA ARG A 194 -25.69 11.51 -10.87
C ARG A 194 -26.18 12.80 -11.53
N ASP A 195 -25.49 13.92 -11.35
CA ASP A 195 -25.92 15.20 -11.91
C ASP A 195 -25.38 15.40 -13.33
N TRP A 196 -24.45 14.55 -13.77
CA TRP A 196 -23.81 14.62 -15.09
C TRP A 196 -24.26 13.47 -16.01
N ILE A 197 -24.63 12.32 -15.45
CA ILE A 197 -24.88 11.06 -16.19
C ILE A 197 -26.35 10.59 -16.06
N ARG A 198 -27.29 11.51 -15.79
CA ARG A 198 -28.72 11.14 -15.84
C ARG A 198 -29.16 10.93 -17.30
N PRO A 199 -29.95 9.87 -17.58
CA PRO A 199 -30.76 9.86 -18.79
C PRO A 199 -31.63 11.12 -18.82
N ALA A 200 -31.72 11.76 -19.99
CA ALA A 200 -32.62 12.89 -20.23
C ALA A 200 -34.09 12.46 -20.08
#